data_AF-A0A1I0M4V4-F1
#
_entry.id   AF-A0A1I0M4V4-F1
#
_cell.length_a   1.000
_cell.length_b   1.000
_cell.length_c   1.000
_cell.angle_alpha   90.00
_cell.angle_beta   90.00
_cell.angle_gamma   90.00
#
_symmetry.space_group_name_H-M   'P 1'
#
loop_
_entity.id
_entity.type
_entity.pdbx_description
1 polymer ?
#
loop_
_entity_poly.entity_id
_entity_poly.type
_entity_poly.pdbx_seq_one_letter_code
_entity_poly.pdbx_strand_id
1 'polypeptide(L)'
;MKNDFDEEKYDLGRMFDFAYGEKENGAVFSHMSVMYAKALYKRGFVKEGHKVLEALLQQSMNSEISGMYPGIPEYFDSQGRGKYSYLTGAASWYMMTLITEVYGFCGEQGDLCIAPKLRMEQFDEQGKIAAVFPFREQQFQVTYQNPGKKDYGCYDICEIVLDGKIIEISKGQSVKIPFAALEGTTEHTLNILLE
;
A
#
# COMPACT_ATOMS: atom_id res chain seq x y z
N MET A 1 -12.05 -10.03 -9.51
CA MET A 1 -13.10 -10.96 -9.06
C MET A 1 -13.51 -11.81 -10.25
N LYS A 2 -13.91 -13.06 -10.02
CA LYS A 2 -14.39 -13.96 -11.06
C LYS A 2 -15.92 -13.86 -11.10
N ASN A 3 -16.49 -13.73 -12.30
CA ASN A 3 -17.95 -13.69 -12.49
C ASN A 3 -18.55 -15.09 -12.30
N ASP A 4 -19.85 -15.15 -12.03
CA ASP A 4 -20.58 -16.41 -11.97
C ASP A 4 -20.58 -17.09 -13.34
N PHE A 5 -20.37 -18.41 -13.34
CA PHE A 5 -20.35 -19.24 -14.54
C PHE A 5 -21.68 -19.95 -14.77
N ASP A 6 -22.59 -19.94 -13.79
CA ASP A 6 -23.94 -20.54 -13.83
C ASP A 6 -23.98 -22.02 -14.29
N GLU A 7 -22.83 -22.71 -14.23
CA GLU A 7 -22.63 -24.08 -14.67
C GLU A 7 -21.47 -24.74 -13.90
N GLU A 8 -21.60 -26.03 -13.61
CA GLU A 8 -20.53 -26.82 -13.01
C GLU A 8 -19.39 -27.04 -14.02
N LYS A 9 -18.16 -26.68 -13.65
CA LYS A 9 -16.96 -26.77 -14.51
C LYS A 9 -16.00 -27.86 -14.03
N TYR A 10 -16.43 -29.12 -14.15
CA TYR A 10 -15.66 -30.30 -13.76
C TYR A 10 -14.34 -30.48 -14.54
N ASP A 11 -14.23 -29.85 -15.72
CA ASP A 11 -13.06 -29.89 -16.59
C ASP A 11 -12.02 -28.79 -16.30
N LEU A 12 -12.34 -27.80 -15.44
CA LEU A 12 -11.45 -26.70 -15.08
C LEU A 12 -10.86 -26.84 -13.67
N GLY A 13 -11.67 -27.23 -12.68
CA GLY A 13 -11.16 -27.53 -11.34
C GLY A 13 -12.21 -27.49 -10.24
N ARG A 14 -11.89 -28.09 -9.08
CA ARG A 14 -12.83 -28.23 -7.95
C ARG A 14 -13.32 -26.92 -7.31
N MET A 15 -12.68 -25.78 -7.61
CA MET A 15 -13.12 -24.50 -7.02
C MET A 15 -14.54 -24.13 -7.45
N PHE A 16 -14.97 -24.59 -8.63
CA PHE A 16 -16.32 -24.32 -9.12
C PHE A 16 -17.41 -25.12 -8.38
N ASP A 17 -17.01 -26.09 -7.53
CA ASP A 17 -17.92 -26.84 -6.67
C ASP A 17 -18.30 -26.05 -5.40
N PHE A 18 -17.62 -24.94 -5.11
CA PHE A 18 -18.01 -24.02 -4.04
C PHE A 18 -19.17 -23.13 -4.47
N ALA A 19 -20.04 -22.78 -3.52
CA ALA A 19 -21.07 -21.77 -3.76
C ALA A 19 -20.45 -20.46 -4.28
N TYR A 20 -21.11 -19.80 -5.22
CA TYR A 20 -20.63 -18.52 -5.74
C TYR A 20 -20.56 -17.47 -4.63
N GLY A 21 -19.45 -16.74 -4.56
CA GLY A 21 -19.11 -15.83 -3.48
C GLY A 21 -18.36 -16.47 -2.31
N GLU A 22 -18.00 -17.74 -2.38
CA GLU A 22 -17.17 -18.42 -1.38
C GLU A 22 -15.79 -18.79 -1.94
N LYS A 23 -14.78 -18.72 -1.07
CA LYS A 23 -13.41 -19.19 -1.38
C LYS A 23 -12.91 -18.65 -2.73
N GLU A 24 -12.37 -19.49 -3.60
CA GLU A 24 -11.86 -19.06 -4.91
C GLU A 24 -12.97 -18.82 -5.95
N ASN A 25 -14.24 -19.16 -5.65
CA ASN A 25 -15.35 -19.03 -6.57
C ASN A 25 -16.10 -17.70 -6.40
N GLY A 26 -15.52 -16.62 -6.88
CA GLY A 26 -16.23 -15.33 -6.99
C GLY A 26 -16.30 -14.50 -5.71
N ALA A 27 -15.69 -14.95 -4.60
CA ALA A 27 -15.53 -14.13 -3.40
C ALA A 27 -14.60 -12.93 -3.62
N VAL A 28 -14.61 -11.96 -2.69
CA VAL A 28 -13.56 -10.93 -2.64
C VAL A 28 -12.32 -11.58 -2.06
N PHE A 29 -11.50 -12.22 -2.89
CA PHE A 29 -10.28 -12.86 -2.43
C PHE A 29 -9.21 -11.80 -2.16
N SER A 30 -8.87 -11.59 -0.89
CA SER A 30 -8.07 -10.46 -0.44
C SER A 30 -6.68 -10.48 -1.05
N HIS A 31 -6.04 -11.64 -1.13
CA HIS A 31 -4.67 -11.75 -1.64
C HIS A 31 -4.56 -11.26 -3.09
N MET A 32 -5.46 -11.72 -3.96
CA MET A 32 -5.49 -11.28 -5.36
C MET A 32 -5.89 -9.80 -5.48
N SER A 33 -6.81 -9.33 -4.64
CA SER A 33 -7.24 -7.93 -4.63
C SER A 33 -6.09 -6.98 -4.30
N VAL A 34 -5.27 -7.33 -3.31
CA VAL A 34 -4.08 -6.56 -2.95
C VAL A 34 -2.99 -6.62 -4.04
N MET A 35 -2.77 -7.79 -4.65
CA MET A 35 -1.83 -7.90 -5.78
C MET A 35 -2.27 -7.08 -6.99
N TYR A 36 -3.58 -7.04 -7.25
CA TYR A 36 -4.17 -6.17 -8.27
C TYR A 36 -3.92 -4.69 -7.96
N ALA A 37 -4.18 -4.25 -6.72
CA ALA A 37 -3.86 -2.89 -6.29
C ALA A 37 -2.38 -2.56 -6.48
N LYS A 38 -1.48 -3.46 -6.06
CA LYS A 38 -0.04 -3.29 -6.26
C LYS A 38 0.34 -3.13 -7.74
N ALA A 39 -0.28 -3.92 -8.62
CA ALA A 39 -0.04 -3.81 -10.06
C ALA A 39 -0.50 -2.44 -10.62
N LEU A 40 -1.64 -1.92 -10.16
CA LEU A 40 -2.13 -0.59 -10.51
C LEU A 40 -1.14 0.50 -10.06
N TYR A 41 -0.70 0.47 -8.81
CA TYR A 41 0.32 1.39 -8.29
C TYR A 41 1.63 1.33 -9.08
N LYS A 42 2.11 0.13 -9.42
CA LYS A 42 3.33 -0.05 -10.24
C LYS A 42 3.22 0.55 -11.64
N ARG A 43 2.00 0.71 -12.16
CA ARG A 43 1.72 1.25 -13.50
C ARG A 43 1.26 2.71 -13.47
N GLY A 44 1.24 3.36 -12.31
CA GLY A 44 0.84 4.76 -12.15
C GLY A 44 -0.67 4.99 -11.99
N PHE A 45 -1.47 3.93 -11.93
CA PHE A 45 -2.92 4.00 -11.66
C PHE A 45 -3.19 4.12 -10.16
N VAL A 46 -2.67 5.20 -9.56
CA VAL A 46 -2.62 5.39 -8.10
C VAL A 46 -4.02 5.57 -7.51
N LYS A 47 -4.91 6.29 -8.19
CA LYS A 47 -6.29 6.49 -7.74
C LYS A 47 -7.05 5.16 -7.67
N GLU A 48 -6.93 4.34 -8.70
CA GLU A 48 -7.58 3.04 -8.79
C GLU A 48 -6.98 2.06 -7.78
N GLY A 49 -5.65 2.04 -7.64
CA GLY A 49 -4.95 1.23 -6.64
C GLY A 49 -5.38 1.59 -5.22
N HIS A 50 -5.42 2.89 -4.90
CA HIS A 50 -5.87 3.39 -3.60
C HIS A 50 -7.29 2.93 -3.30
N LYS A 51 -8.21 3.09 -4.26
CA LYS A 51 -9.61 2.67 -4.12
C LYS A 51 -9.74 1.18 -3.75
N VAL A 52 -8.91 0.31 -4.32
CA VAL A 52 -8.94 -1.13 -4.02
C VAL A 52 -8.45 -1.40 -2.59
N LEU A 53 -7.33 -0.81 -2.17
CA LEU A 53 -6.80 -0.98 -0.82
C LEU A 53 -7.77 -0.42 0.23
N GLU A 54 -8.29 0.77 -0.02
CA GLU A 54 -9.22 1.46 0.88
C GLU A 54 -10.53 0.70 1.03
N ALA A 55 -11.12 0.22 -0.07
CA ALA A 55 -12.33 -0.59 0.00
C ALA A 55 -12.13 -1.88 0.81
N LEU A 56 -10.98 -2.53 0.67
CA LEU A 56 -10.63 -3.72 1.45
C LEU A 56 -10.49 -3.39 2.94
N LEU A 57 -9.80 -2.29 3.27
CA LEU A 57 -9.64 -1.82 4.65
C LEU A 57 -10.98 -1.46 5.29
N GLN A 58 -11.82 -0.69 4.60
CA GLN A 58 -13.14 -0.27 5.11
C GLN A 58 -14.04 -1.47 5.37
N GLN A 59 -14.07 -2.44 4.46
CA GLN A 59 -14.81 -3.69 4.68
C GLN A 59 -14.24 -4.48 5.87
N SER A 60 -12.91 -4.52 6.00
CA SER A 60 -12.22 -5.18 7.12
C SER A 60 -12.49 -4.53 8.48
N MET A 61 -12.66 -3.21 8.51
CA MET A 61 -12.87 -2.44 9.74
C MET A 61 -14.35 -2.34 10.14
N ASN A 62 -15.27 -2.64 9.22
CA ASN A 62 -16.69 -2.70 9.53
C ASN A 62 -17.04 -4.02 10.24
N SER A 63 -16.92 -4.05 11.57
CA SER A 63 -17.16 -5.25 12.38
C SER A 63 -18.61 -5.74 12.34
N GLU A 64 -19.59 -4.84 12.14
CA GLU A 64 -21.01 -5.20 12.03
C GLU A 64 -21.25 -6.08 10.81
N ILE A 65 -20.71 -5.69 9.65
CA ILE A 65 -20.83 -6.45 8.40
C ILE A 65 -19.87 -7.63 8.40
N SER A 66 -18.57 -7.36 8.56
CA SER A 66 -17.52 -8.38 8.42
C SER A 66 -17.60 -9.51 9.45
N GLY A 67 -18.14 -9.23 10.64
CA GLY A 67 -18.25 -10.22 11.72
C GLY A 67 -16.89 -10.68 12.27
N MET A 68 -15.83 -9.88 12.09
CA MET A 68 -14.50 -10.16 12.60
C MET A 68 -13.91 -8.94 13.32
N TYR A 69 -12.91 -9.20 14.16
CA TYR A 69 -12.07 -8.15 14.74
C TYR A 69 -11.10 -7.58 13.68
N PRO A 70 -10.44 -6.44 13.97
CA PRO A 70 -9.53 -5.79 13.02
C PRO A 70 -8.49 -6.74 12.41
N GLY A 71 -8.41 -6.73 11.09
CA GLY A 71 -7.50 -7.55 10.29
C GLY A 71 -7.99 -7.76 8.86
N ILE A 72 -7.09 -8.13 7.95
CA ILE A 72 -7.46 -8.51 6.59
C ILE A 72 -7.75 -10.03 6.58
N PRO A 73 -8.97 -10.47 6.20
CA PRO A 73 -9.31 -11.88 6.10
C PRO A 73 -8.78 -12.47 4.79
N GLU A 74 -8.83 -13.79 4.63
CA GLU A 74 -8.51 -14.44 3.35
C GLU A 74 -9.45 -13.96 2.24
N TYR A 75 -10.75 -13.92 2.54
CA TYR A 75 -11.77 -13.41 1.63
C TYR A 75 -12.98 -12.86 2.39
N PHE A 76 -13.80 -12.09 1.68
CA PHE A 76 -15.17 -11.75 2.10
C PHE A 76 -16.16 -12.58 1.29
N ASP A 77 -17.11 -13.21 2.00
CA ASP A 77 -18.17 -13.99 1.37
C ASP A 77 -19.22 -13.09 0.68
N SER A 78 -20.23 -13.69 0.05
CA SER A 78 -21.32 -12.96 -0.63
C SER A 78 -22.15 -12.07 0.29
N GLN A 79 -22.12 -12.32 1.60
CA GLN A 79 -22.78 -11.50 2.62
C GLN A 79 -21.82 -10.45 3.23
N GLY A 80 -20.59 -10.36 2.72
CA GLY A 80 -19.57 -9.45 3.20
C GLY A 80 -18.89 -9.89 4.48
N ARG A 81 -19.06 -11.13 4.95
CA ARG A 81 -18.41 -11.64 6.16
C ARG A 81 -16.96 -11.99 5.87
N GLY A 82 -16.05 -11.57 6.75
CA GLY A 82 -14.65 -11.96 6.69
C GLY A 82 -14.47 -13.42 7.09
N LYS A 83 -13.71 -14.19 6.30
CA LYS A 83 -13.44 -15.61 6.56
C LYS A 83 -11.93 -15.87 6.61
N TYR A 84 -11.54 -16.88 7.39
CA TYR A 84 -10.14 -17.29 7.57
C TYR A 84 -9.23 -16.11 7.93
N SER A 85 -9.55 -15.47 9.06
CA SER A 85 -8.85 -14.28 9.55
C SER A 85 -7.40 -14.56 9.94
N TYR A 86 -6.60 -13.50 9.99
CA TYR A 86 -5.22 -13.42 10.52
C TYR A 86 -4.13 -14.14 9.73
N LEU A 87 -4.34 -15.37 9.27
CA LEU A 87 -3.27 -16.21 8.71
C LEU A 87 -3.10 -16.07 7.18
N THR A 88 -3.81 -15.15 6.56
CA THR A 88 -3.74 -14.92 5.12
C THR A 88 -2.44 -14.24 4.70
N GLY A 89 -1.87 -14.67 3.57
CA GLY A 89 -0.75 -13.97 2.92
C GLY A 89 -1.11 -12.57 2.40
N ALA A 90 -2.40 -12.24 2.31
CA ALA A 90 -2.87 -10.92 1.89
C ALA A 90 -2.33 -9.80 2.78
N ALA A 91 -2.18 -10.04 4.10
CA ALA A 91 -1.65 -9.06 5.04
C ALA A 91 -0.20 -8.66 4.70
N SER A 92 0.65 -9.63 4.38
CA SER A 92 2.04 -9.37 3.96
C SER A 92 2.10 -8.58 2.65
N TRP A 93 1.25 -8.91 1.68
CA TRP A 93 1.15 -8.15 0.43
C TRP A 93 0.64 -6.74 0.66
N TYR A 94 -0.30 -6.55 1.59
CA TYR A 94 -0.89 -5.25 1.89
C TYR A 94 0.17 -4.33 2.50
N MET A 95 0.87 -4.82 3.52
CA MET A 95 1.96 -4.09 4.17
C MET A 95 3.08 -3.75 3.19
N MET A 96 3.53 -4.73 2.40
CA MET A 96 4.54 -4.50 1.37
C MET A 96 4.08 -3.44 0.36
N THR A 97 2.82 -3.47 -0.07
CA THR A 97 2.29 -2.49 -1.03
C THR A 97 2.23 -1.09 -0.42
N LEU A 98 1.78 -0.96 0.84
CA LEU A 98 1.80 0.32 1.53
C LEU A 98 3.22 0.89 1.61
N ILE A 99 4.19 0.09 2.05
CA ILE A 99 5.57 0.56 2.24
C ILE A 99 6.22 0.89 0.89
N THR A 100 6.25 -0.06 -0.04
CA THR A 100 7.08 0.07 -1.25
C THR A 100 6.42 0.84 -2.38
N GLU A 101 5.09 0.94 -2.39
CA GLU A 101 4.36 1.62 -3.47
C GLU A 101 3.65 2.88 -3.00
N VAL A 102 2.84 2.82 -1.93
CA VAL A 102 2.02 3.95 -1.49
C VAL A 102 2.90 5.04 -0.87
N TYR A 103 3.63 4.69 0.19
CA TYR A 103 4.66 5.56 0.75
C TYR A 103 5.88 5.64 -0.17
N GLY A 104 6.06 4.68 -1.07
CA GLY A 104 7.17 4.70 -2.03
C GLY A 104 8.53 4.61 -1.38
N PHE A 105 8.62 4.00 -0.20
CA PHE A 105 9.85 3.81 0.55
C PHE A 105 10.40 2.42 0.23
N CYS A 106 11.34 2.33 -0.70
CA CYS A 106 11.87 1.05 -1.15
C CYS A 106 13.36 1.09 -1.49
N GLY A 107 13.97 -0.08 -1.65
CA GLY A 107 15.38 -0.19 -2.04
C GLY A 107 15.54 -0.27 -3.56
N GLU A 108 16.55 0.41 -4.10
CA GLU A 108 16.97 0.29 -5.49
C GLU A 108 18.49 0.07 -5.55
N GLN A 109 18.92 -1.11 -6.00
CA GLN A 109 20.33 -1.50 -6.07
C GLN A 109 21.10 -1.34 -4.73
N GLY A 110 20.40 -1.48 -3.61
CA GLY A 110 20.98 -1.37 -2.26
C GLY A 110 20.92 0.04 -1.64
N ASP A 111 20.55 1.04 -2.43
CA ASP A 111 20.32 2.42 -2.00
C ASP A 111 18.84 2.64 -1.65
N LEU A 112 18.55 3.71 -0.91
CA LEU A 112 17.18 4.09 -0.56
C LEU A 112 16.54 4.87 -1.72
N CYS A 113 15.38 4.44 -2.15
CA CYS A 113 14.56 5.13 -3.15
C CYS A 113 13.27 5.61 -2.49
N ILE A 114 12.97 6.90 -2.70
CA ILE A 114 11.79 7.59 -2.21
C ILE A 114 10.96 8.00 -3.43
N ALA A 115 9.77 7.42 -3.59
CA ALA A 115 8.88 7.66 -4.73
C ALA A 115 7.40 7.63 -4.31
N PRO A 116 6.93 8.63 -3.53
CA PRO A 116 5.62 8.60 -2.89
C PRO A 116 4.48 8.67 -3.90
N LYS A 117 3.50 7.78 -3.75
CA LYS A 117 2.27 7.72 -4.55
C LYS A 117 1.05 7.98 -3.67
N LEU A 118 1.11 9.08 -2.93
CA LEU A 118 0.12 9.45 -1.93
C LEU A 118 -0.98 10.31 -2.57
N ARG A 119 -2.23 9.94 -2.33
CA ARG A 119 -3.40 10.75 -2.69
C ARG A 119 -3.54 11.91 -1.72
N MET A 120 -4.11 13.03 -2.19
CA MET A 120 -4.36 14.21 -1.34
C MET A 120 -5.13 13.86 -0.05
N GLU A 121 -6.11 12.94 -0.14
CA GLU A 121 -6.97 12.54 0.97
C GLU A 121 -6.26 11.74 2.08
N GLN A 122 -5.03 11.26 1.83
CA GLN A 122 -4.25 10.51 2.81
C GLN A 122 -3.45 11.42 3.75
N PHE A 123 -3.31 12.70 3.42
CA PHE A 123 -2.65 13.69 4.27
C PHE A 123 -3.63 14.21 5.33
N ASP A 124 -3.11 14.51 6.51
CA ASP A 124 -3.87 15.16 7.58
C ASP A 124 -4.26 16.61 7.22
N GLU A 125 -4.97 17.28 8.14
CA GLU A 125 -5.43 18.67 7.94
C GLU A 125 -4.29 19.66 7.71
N GLN A 126 -3.10 19.37 8.25
CA GLN A 126 -1.87 20.14 8.09
C GLN A 126 -1.10 19.76 6.82
N GLY A 127 -1.63 18.84 6.00
CA GLY A 127 -1.01 18.37 4.77
C GLY A 127 0.16 17.42 5.03
N LYS A 128 0.14 16.65 6.12
CA LYS A 128 1.24 15.75 6.50
C LYS A 128 0.79 14.30 6.59
N ILE A 129 1.73 13.40 6.36
CA ILE A 129 1.59 11.99 6.71
C ILE A 129 2.97 11.46 7.13
N ALA A 130 3.00 10.68 8.22
CA ALA A 130 4.24 10.17 8.78
C ALA A 130 4.16 8.67 9.02
N ALA A 131 5.30 8.00 8.88
CA ALA A 131 5.45 6.58 9.14
C ALA A 131 6.90 6.26 9.54
N VAL A 132 7.08 5.13 10.22
CA VAL A 132 8.39 4.61 10.58
C VAL A 132 8.69 3.38 9.74
N PHE A 133 9.85 3.37 9.08
CA PHE A 133 10.26 2.27 8.21
C PHE A 133 11.61 1.69 8.64
N PRO A 134 11.72 0.36 8.75
CA PRO A 134 13.02 -0.29 8.81
C PRO A 134 13.63 -0.41 7.40
N PHE A 135 14.91 -0.08 7.26
CA PHE A 135 15.68 -0.32 6.03
C PHE A 135 17.14 -0.59 6.37
N ARG A 136 17.67 -1.72 5.91
CA ARG A 136 19.06 -2.16 6.14
C ARG A 136 19.49 -2.03 7.62
N GLU A 137 18.66 -2.56 8.52
CA GLU A 137 18.88 -2.55 9.98
C GLU A 137 18.86 -1.16 10.63
N GLN A 138 18.52 -0.11 9.87
CA GLN A 138 18.30 1.25 10.36
C GLN A 138 16.79 1.55 10.43
N GLN A 139 16.40 2.50 11.29
CA GLN A 139 15.04 2.99 11.47
C GLN A 139 14.91 4.40 10.90
N PHE A 140 13.88 4.64 10.10
CA PHE A 140 13.61 5.92 9.48
C PHE A 140 12.27 6.47 9.95
N GLN A 141 12.29 7.62 10.63
CA GLN A 141 11.10 8.42 10.88
C GLN A 141 10.86 9.34 9.68
N VAL A 142 9.88 9.01 8.86
CA VAL A 142 9.64 9.69 7.58
C VAL A 142 8.37 10.52 7.68
N THR A 143 8.45 11.79 7.31
CA THR A 143 7.30 12.70 7.20
C THR A 143 7.24 13.28 5.79
N TYR A 144 6.14 13.02 5.10
CA TYR A 144 5.80 13.67 3.83
C TYR A 144 4.96 14.91 4.11
N GLN A 145 5.29 16.03 3.49
CA GLN A 145 4.62 17.31 3.66
C GLN A 145 4.12 17.81 2.30
N ASN A 146 2.83 18.08 2.21
CA ASN A 146 2.14 18.53 1.01
C ASN A 146 1.35 19.81 1.32
N PRO A 147 2.04 20.95 1.56
CA PRO A 147 1.40 22.21 1.95
C PRO A 147 0.45 22.73 0.86
N GLY A 148 0.74 22.40 -0.40
CA GLY A 148 -0.11 22.75 -1.55
C GLY A 148 -1.39 21.92 -1.68
N LYS A 149 -1.61 20.91 -0.81
CA LYS A 149 -2.74 19.96 -0.86
C LYS A 149 -2.93 19.40 -2.26
N LYS A 150 -1.83 19.03 -2.92
CA LYS A 150 -1.85 18.53 -4.29
C LYS A 150 -2.14 17.04 -4.31
N ASP A 151 -2.87 16.59 -5.31
CA ASP A 151 -3.10 15.16 -5.52
C ASP A 151 -1.91 14.51 -6.23
N TYR A 152 -1.83 13.18 -6.20
CA TYR A 152 -0.80 12.45 -6.94
C TYR A 152 -0.80 12.83 -8.43
N GLY A 153 0.40 13.03 -8.99
CA GLY A 153 0.60 13.52 -10.35
C GLY A 153 0.62 15.06 -10.48
N CYS A 154 0.31 15.78 -9.39
CA CYS A 154 0.38 17.24 -9.35
C CYS A 154 1.49 17.78 -8.41
N TYR A 155 2.22 16.90 -7.71
CA TYR A 155 3.38 17.25 -6.90
C TYR A 155 4.64 16.53 -7.38
N ASP A 156 5.80 17.11 -7.12
CA ASP A 156 7.13 16.52 -7.19
C ASP A 156 7.80 16.58 -5.79
N ILE A 157 8.81 15.75 -5.58
CA ILE A 157 9.71 15.90 -4.44
C ILE A 157 10.58 17.13 -4.69
N CYS A 158 10.45 18.14 -3.83
CA CYS A 158 11.14 19.42 -3.98
C CYS A 158 12.33 19.58 -3.03
N GLU A 159 12.24 19.02 -1.83
CA GLU A 159 13.29 19.08 -0.82
C GLU A 159 13.26 17.81 0.05
N ILE A 160 14.44 17.35 0.46
CA ILE A 160 14.58 16.34 1.51
C ILE A 160 15.53 16.87 2.57
N VAL A 161 15.09 16.81 3.83
CA VAL A 161 15.92 17.05 5.01
C VAL A 161 16.19 15.72 5.69
N LEU A 162 17.45 15.27 5.62
CA LEU A 162 17.96 14.09 6.30
C LEU A 162 18.72 14.53 7.56
N ASP A 163 18.27 14.08 8.72
CA ASP A 163 18.91 14.35 10.02
C ASP A 163 19.21 15.84 10.27
N GLY A 164 18.22 16.68 9.92
CA GLY A 164 18.30 18.13 10.06
C GLY A 164 19.12 18.85 8.97
N LYS A 165 19.65 18.13 7.97
CA LYS A 165 20.41 18.70 6.87
C LYS A 165 19.68 18.53 5.54
N ILE A 166 19.55 19.61 4.79
CA ILE A 166 19.03 19.55 3.41
C ILE A 166 20.05 18.78 2.56
N ILE A 167 19.57 17.77 1.83
CA ILE A 167 20.37 17.05 0.84
C ILE A 167 20.07 17.57 -0.57
N GLU A 168 21.11 17.61 -1.41
CA GLU A 168 20.94 18.03 -2.80
C GLU A 168 20.23 16.94 -3.59
N ILE A 169 19.11 17.29 -4.22
CA ILE A 169 18.28 16.38 -5.01
C ILE A 169 17.92 17.03 -6.33
N SER A 170 17.70 16.21 -7.35
CA SER A 170 16.96 16.64 -8.54
C SER A 170 15.47 16.55 -8.24
N LYS A 171 14.73 17.65 -8.45
CA LYS A 171 13.29 17.64 -8.30
C LYS A 171 12.67 16.60 -9.22
N GLY A 172 11.66 15.88 -8.73
CA GLY A 172 10.93 14.93 -9.55
C GLY A 172 10.09 13.95 -8.72
N GLN A 173 9.55 12.94 -9.40
CA GLN A 173 8.65 11.95 -8.82
C GLN A 173 9.36 10.94 -7.90
N SER A 174 10.68 10.84 -8.00
CA SER A 174 11.48 9.92 -7.20
C SER A 174 12.87 10.47 -6.92
N VAL A 175 13.40 10.20 -5.73
CA VAL A 175 14.77 10.52 -5.33
C VAL A 175 15.47 9.25 -4.85
N LYS A 176 16.71 9.07 -5.28
CA LYS A 176 17.59 8.00 -4.82
C LYS A 176 18.63 8.59 -3.87
N ILE A 177 18.71 8.06 -2.66
CA ILE A 177 19.68 8.42 -1.63
C ILE A 177 20.70 7.28 -1.51
N PRO A 178 21.97 7.49 -1.90
CA PRO A 178 23.00 6.47 -1.78
C PRO A 178 23.13 5.99 -0.33
N PHE A 179 23.24 4.68 -0.12
CA PHE A 179 23.33 4.16 1.25
C PHE A 179 24.56 4.67 2.00
N ALA A 180 25.65 4.96 1.31
CA ALA A 180 26.85 5.56 1.90
C ALA A 180 26.55 6.89 2.63
N ALA A 181 25.52 7.63 2.23
CA ALA A 181 25.09 8.87 2.91
C ALA A 181 24.30 8.61 4.21
N LEU A 182 23.87 7.37 4.43
CA LEU A 182 23.09 6.91 5.58
C LEU A 182 23.96 6.15 6.60
N GLU A 183 25.25 5.95 6.31
CA GLU A 183 26.15 5.26 7.24
C GLU A 183 26.46 6.11 8.48
N GLY A 184 26.73 5.44 9.60
CA GLY A 184 27.19 6.08 10.84
C GLY A 184 26.13 6.25 11.94
N THR A 185 24.85 6.05 11.64
CA THR A 185 23.77 5.96 12.63
C THR A 185 22.78 4.85 12.26
N THR A 186 21.98 4.42 13.25
CA THR A 186 20.90 3.44 13.07
C THR A 186 19.52 4.09 13.11
N GLU A 187 19.43 5.36 13.44
CA GLU A 187 18.20 6.13 13.48
C GLU A 187 18.33 7.37 12.61
N HIS A 188 17.36 7.56 11.72
CA HIS A 188 17.29 8.67 10.79
C HIS A 188 15.94 9.37 10.84
N THR A 189 15.95 10.66 10.58
CA THR A 189 14.76 11.48 10.33
C THR A 189 14.78 11.98 8.90
N LEU A 190 13.67 11.79 8.18
CA LEU A 190 13.49 12.23 6.80
C LEU A 190 12.24 13.10 6.72
N ASN A 191 12.42 14.38 6.42
CA ASN A 191 11.31 15.28 6.07
C ASN A 191 11.34 15.52 4.57
N ILE A 192 10.24 15.22 3.89
CA ILE A 192 10.12 15.24 2.43
C ILE A 192 9.06 16.26 2.06
N LEU A 193 9.46 17.30 1.35
CA LEU A 193 8.55 18.34 0.86
C LEU A 193 8.06 17.97 -0.54
N LEU A 194 6.74 17.95 -0.69
CA LEU A 194 6.01 17.71 -1.92
C LEU A 194 5.35 19.02 -2.38
N GLU A 195 5.70 19.51 -3.57
CA GLU A 195 5.08 20.68 -4.19
C GLU A 195 4.77 20.49 -5.65
#